data_AF-A0A1S2LTV0-F1
#
_entry.id   AF-A0A1S2LTV0-F1
#
_cell.length_a   1.000
_cell.length_b   1.000
_cell.length_c   1.000
_cell.angle_alpha   90.00
_cell.angle_beta   90.00
_cell.angle_gamma   90.00
#
_symmetry.space_group_name_H-M   'P 1'
#
loop_
_entity.id
_entity.type
_entity.pdbx_description
1 polymer ?
#
loop_
_entity_poly.entity_id
_entity_poly.type
_entity_poly.pdbx_seq_one_letter_code
_entity_poly.pdbx_strand_id
1 'polypeptide(L)'
;MAETLRSKVVNFLKLVAFIIAAFVIAYLLVKTAHFLPNGYLVENVTEQDATVLALNWFGEVEETINVSPPKDEVWIAVELIYSIERLAGVYMLLFFAIFTSIYVSMTKLRTTEKPIGFIVSMIIGIVGLIIPLIMQLNRISDLLEMINRW
;
A
#
# COMPACT_ATOMS: atom_id res chain seq x y z
N MET A 1 -33.48 -11.11 -25.26
CA MET A 1 -32.99 -9.75 -24.94
C MET A 1 -32.97 -9.45 -23.44
N ALA A 2 -34.05 -9.70 -22.68
CA ALA A 2 -34.07 -9.46 -21.23
C ALA A 2 -33.11 -10.39 -20.44
N GLU A 3 -32.96 -11.64 -20.88
CA GLU A 3 -32.11 -12.65 -20.23
C GLU A 3 -30.61 -12.33 -20.33
N THR A 4 -30.18 -11.78 -21.46
CA THR A 4 -28.81 -11.30 -21.68
C THR A 4 -28.53 -10.01 -20.90
N LEU A 5 -29.54 -9.16 -20.73
CA LEU A 5 -29.43 -7.94 -19.91
C LEU A 5 -29.32 -8.27 -18.42
N ARG A 6 -30.16 -9.19 -17.91
CA ARG A 6 -30.12 -9.67 -16.51
C ARG A 6 -28.76 -10.28 -16.17
N SER A 7 -28.21 -11.13 -17.04
CA SER A 7 -26.89 -11.74 -16.85
C SER A 7 -25.77 -10.68 -16.79
N LYS A 8 -25.78 -9.68 -17.69
CA LYS A 8 -24.83 -8.57 -17.67
C LYS A 8 -24.91 -7.74 -16.38
N VAL A 9 -26.11 -7.40 -15.92
CA VAL A 9 -26.31 -6.64 -14.68
C VAL A 9 -25.81 -7.42 -13.47
N VAL A 10 -26.13 -8.71 -13.38
CA VAL A 10 -25.64 -9.58 -12.28
C VAL A 10 -24.12 -9.66 -12.27
N ASN A 11 -23.49 -9.83 -13.43
CA ASN A 11 -22.02 -9.89 -13.51
C ASN A 11 -21.37 -8.55 -13.16
N PHE A 12 -21.99 -7.43 -13.53
CA PHE A 12 -21.55 -6.11 -13.13
C PHE A 12 -21.66 -5.89 -11.60
N LEU A 13 -22.78 -6.28 -11.00
CA LEU A 13 -22.98 -6.20 -9.54
C LEU A 13 -21.96 -7.06 -8.79
N LYS A 14 -21.63 -8.25 -9.29
CA LYS A 14 -20.56 -9.10 -8.71
C LYS A 14 -19.20 -8.42 -8.77
N LEU A 15 -18.87 -7.77 -9.89
CA LEU A 15 -17.64 -7.01 -10.03
C LEU A 15 -17.58 -5.85 -9.03
N VAL A 16 -18.65 -5.06 -8.92
CA VAL A 16 -18.71 -3.93 -7.98
C VAL A 16 -18.59 -4.41 -6.54
N ALA A 17 -19.33 -5.46 -6.16
CA ALA A 17 -19.24 -6.05 -4.82
C ALA A 17 -17.82 -6.54 -4.51
N PHE A 18 -17.15 -7.17 -5.48
CA PHE A 18 -15.76 -7.58 -5.32
C PHE A 18 -14.81 -6.40 -5.17
N ILE A 19 -14.96 -5.35 -5.97
CA ILE A 19 -14.13 -4.13 -5.86
C ILE A 19 -14.27 -3.52 -4.46
N ILE A 20 -15.48 -3.40 -3.95
CA ILE A 20 -15.72 -2.88 -2.59
C ILE A 20 -15.05 -3.80 -1.56
N ALA A 21 -15.22 -5.11 -1.66
CA ALA A 21 -14.58 -6.07 -0.76
C ALA A 21 -13.05 -5.98 -0.80
N ALA A 22 -12.46 -5.89 -1.99
CA ALA A 22 -11.01 -5.73 -2.18
C ALA A 22 -10.48 -4.45 -1.52
N PHE A 23 -11.21 -3.35 -1.65
CA PHE A 23 -10.85 -2.08 -1.00
C PHE A 23 -10.92 -2.18 0.53
N VAL A 24 -11.98 -2.80 1.06
CA VAL A 24 -12.13 -3.02 2.50
C VAL A 24 -11.03 -3.93 3.04
N ILE A 25 -10.71 -5.02 2.36
CA ILE A 25 -9.63 -5.93 2.78
C ILE A 25 -8.27 -5.21 2.75
N ALA A 26 -7.98 -4.43 1.69
CA ALA A 26 -6.77 -3.63 1.62
C ALA A 26 -6.67 -2.60 2.75
N TYR A 27 -7.78 -1.92 3.05
CA TYR A 27 -7.87 -0.98 4.17
C TYR A 27 -7.59 -1.68 5.50
N LEU A 28 -8.24 -2.82 5.77
CA LEU A 28 -8.06 -3.57 7.02
C LEU A 28 -6.62 -4.07 7.18
N LEU A 29 -5.99 -4.58 6.12
CA LEU A 29 -4.60 -5.00 6.15
C LEU A 29 -3.67 -3.85 6.55
N VAL A 30 -3.84 -2.69 5.94
CA VAL A 30 -2.92 -1.56 6.14
C VAL A 30 -3.19 -0.79 7.42
N LYS A 31 -4.46 -0.46 7.70
CA LYS A 31 -4.84 0.45 8.78
C LYS A 31 -5.18 -0.25 10.09
N THR A 32 -5.61 -1.51 10.03
CA THR A 32 -5.98 -2.26 11.24
C THR A 32 -4.92 -3.28 11.62
N ALA A 33 -4.44 -4.06 10.64
CA ALA A 33 -3.38 -5.04 10.88
C ALA A 33 -1.97 -4.45 10.76
N HIS A 34 -1.84 -3.17 10.38
CA HIS A 34 -0.56 -2.48 10.20
C HIS A 34 0.43 -3.23 9.28
N PHE A 35 -0.10 -4.00 8.33
CA PHE A 35 0.70 -4.83 7.44
C PHE A 35 1.37 -3.99 6.35
N LEU A 36 2.59 -3.54 6.63
CA LEU A 36 3.42 -2.72 5.77
C LEU A 36 4.79 -3.40 5.60
N PRO A 37 4.90 -4.44 4.77
CA PRO A 37 6.12 -5.25 4.67
C PRO A 37 7.31 -4.43 4.16
N ASN A 38 8.43 -4.42 4.89
CA ASN A 38 9.58 -3.52 4.68
C ASN A 38 9.23 -2.03 4.82
N GLY A 39 8.16 -1.72 5.54
CA GLY A 39 7.67 -0.37 5.76
C GLY A 39 8.03 0.20 7.12
N TYR A 40 7.37 1.29 7.46
CA TYR A 40 7.55 2.00 8.72
C TYR A 40 6.19 2.28 9.36
N LEU A 41 6.17 2.33 10.69
CA LEU A 41 5.02 2.76 11.49
C LEU A 41 5.46 3.82 12.48
N VAL A 42 4.53 4.71 12.85
CA VAL A 42 4.73 5.65 13.94
C VAL A 42 4.03 5.08 15.17
N GLU A 43 4.77 4.84 16.24
CA GLU A 43 4.22 4.35 17.51
C GLU A 43 3.82 5.51 18.41
N ASN A 44 4.71 6.49 18.59
CA ASN A 44 4.49 7.64 19.44
C ASN A 44 4.99 8.92 18.79
N VAL A 45 4.26 10.02 19.03
CA VAL A 45 4.66 11.38 18.63
C VAL A 45 4.45 12.29 19.82
N THR A 46 5.50 13.01 20.19
CA THR A 46 5.49 14.11 21.16
C THR A 46 5.88 15.41 20.46
N GLU A 47 5.88 16.53 21.15
CA GLU A 47 6.21 17.84 20.55
C GLU A 47 7.64 17.91 19.98
N GLN A 48 8.56 17.05 20.45
CA GLN A 48 9.97 17.07 20.06
C GLN A 48 10.53 15.70 19.65
N ASP A 49 9.88 14.59 20.05
CA ASP A 49 10.37 13.25 19.78
C ASP A 49 9.30 12.39 19.10
N ALA A 50 9.73 11.49 18.22
CA ALA A 50 8.87 10.46 17.62
C ALA A 50 9.54 9.08 17.73
N THR A 51 8.73 8.05 17.93
CA THR A 51 9.19 6.66 17.87
C THR A 51 8.66 6.03 16.59
N VAL A 52 9.59 5.62 15.73
CA VAL A 52 9.30 4.97 14.44
C VAL A 52 9.71 3.51 14.52
N LEU A 53 8.82 2.61 14.09
CA LEU A 53 9.07 1.18 14.00
C LEU A 53 9.38 0.83 12.55
N ALA A 54 10.57 0.31 12.27
CA ALA A 54 10.88 -0.31 11.00
C ALA A 54 10.37 -1.76 11.02
N LEU A 55 9.71 -2.16 9.93
CA LEU A 55 9.11 -3.47 9.81
C LEU A 55 9.88 -4.33 8.82
N ASN A 56 9.98 -5.63 9.11
CA ASN A 56 10.52 -6.61 8.18
C ASN A 56 9.53 -6.91 7.04
N TRP A 57 9.93 -7.83 6.16
CA TRP A 57 9.11 -8.25 5.02
C TRP A 57 7.82 -8.98 5.37
N PHE A 58 7.68 -9.46 6.61
CA PHE A 58 6.45 -10.03 7.15
C PHE A 58 5.56 -8.98 7.85
N GLY A 59 6.00 -7.72 7.93
CA GLY A 59 5.28 -6.66 8.63
C GLY A 59 5.42 -6.73 10.16
N GLU A 60 6.37 -7.51 10.68
CA GLU A 60 6.70 -7.52 12.10
C GLU A 60 7.77 -6.48 12.40
N VAL A 61 7.80 -5.97 13.63
CA VAL A 61 8.79 -4.99 14.07
C VAL A 61 10.18 -5.61 14.01
N GLU A 62 11.05 -5.00 13.20
CA GLU A 62 12.45 -5.37 13.06
C GLU A 62 13.34 -4.48 13.92
N GLU A 63 13.07 -3.16 13.91
CA GLU A 63 13.86 -2.16 14.63
C GLU A 63 12.95 -1.05 15.16
N THR A 64 13.32 -0.49 16.32
CA THR A 64 12.69 0.70 16.89
C THR A 64 13.67 1.87 16.82
N ILE A 65 13.27 2.92 16.13
CA ILE A 65 14.08 4.10 15.85
C ILE A 65 13.49 5.27 16.63
N ASN A 66 14.27 5.80 17.57
CA ASN A 66 13.92 7.02 18.30
C ASN A 66 14.41 8.22 17.51
N VAL A 67 13.48 9.11 17.18
CA VAL A 67 13.72 10.31 16.38
C VAL A 67 13.59 11.51 17.30
N SER A 68 14.71 12.20 17.52
CA SER A 68 14.80 13.41 18.35
C SER A 68 15.56 14.50 17.56
N PRO A 69 14.89 15.24 16.66
CA PRO A 69 15.54 16.26 15.86
C PRO A 69 16.02 17.45 16.71
N PRO A 70 17.06 18.17 16.26
CA PRO A 70 17.39 19.49 16.80
C PRO A 70 16.18 20.45 16.81
N LYS A 71 16.15 21.39 17.76
CA LYS A 71 15.00 22.32 17.94
C LYS A 71 14.67 23.17 16.71
N ASP A 72 15.66 23.44 15.87
CA ASP A 72 15.55 24.17 14.61
C ASP A 72 15.15 23.28 13.42
N GLU A 73 15.17 21.94 13.59
CA GLU A 73 14.88 20.95 12.55
C GLU A 73 13.62 20.10 12.84
N VAL A 74 12.73 20.57 13.71
CA VAL A 74 11.44 19.89 14.03
C VAL A 74 10.61 19.58 12.77
N TRP A 75 10.78 20.36 11.70
CA TRP A 75 10.13 20.11 10.42
C TRP A 75 10.45 18.73 9.82
N ILE A 76 11.63 18.16 10.11
CA ILE A 76 12.04 16.84 9.61
C ILE A 76 11.19 15.73 10.22
N ALA A 77 10.91 15.79 11.54
CA ALA A 77 10.05 14.80 12.19
C ALA A 77 8.61 14.87 11.67
N VAL A 78 8.08 16.09 11.43
CA VAL A 78 6.75 16.27 10.85
C VAL A 78 6.68 15.67 9.43
N GLU A 79 7.70 15.94 8.61
CA GLU A 79 7.79 15.42 7.25
C GLU A 79 7.96 13.89 7.22
N LEU A 80 8.70 13.34 8.19
CA LEU A 80 8.86 11.90 8.38
C LEU A 80 7.52 11.22 8.68
N ILE A 81 6.78 11.72 9.67
CA ILE A 81 5.45 11.19 10.04
C ILE A 81 4.51 11.24 8.83
N TYR A 82 4.47 12.37 8.14
CA TYR A 82 3.65 12.53 6.94
C TYR A 82 4.03 11.55 5.83
N SER A 83 5.33 11.33 5.62
CA SER A 83 5.84 10.37 4.63
C SER A 83 5.45 8.92 5.00
N ILE A 84 5.51 8.56 6.28
CA ILE A 84 5.06 7.25 6.78
C ILE A 84 3.55 7.06 6.58
N GLU A 85 2.74 8.08 6.84
CA GLU A 85 1.30 8.01 6.57
C GLU A 85 0.99 7.84 5.08
N ARG A 86 1.74 8.54 4.21
CA ARG A 86 1.60 8.39 2.76
C ARG A 86 2.03 7.01 2.29
N LEU A 87 3.08 6.43 2.88
CA LEU A 87 3.52 5.07 2.59
C LEU A 87 2.37 4.07 2.77
N ALA A 88 1.62 4.18 3.88
CA ALA A 88 0.44 3.36 4.12
C ALA A 88 -0.61 3.50 3.01
N GLY A 89 -0.84 4.72 2.52
CA GLY A 89 -1.72 4.96 1.37
C GLY A 89 -1.26 4.25 0.10
N VAL A 90 0.05 4.20 -0.17
CA VAL A 90 0.61 3.49 -1.32
C VAL A 90 0.44 1.98 -1.19
N TYR A 91 0.70 1.39 -0.01
CA TYR A 91 0.43 -0.03 0.23
C TYR A 91 -1.04 -0.40 0.05
N MET A 92 -1.95 0.47 0.50
CA MET A 92 -3.39 0.24 0.34
C MET A 92 -3.78 0.16 -1.13
N LEU A 93 -3.26 1.07 -1.96
CA LEU A 93 -3.47 1.04 -3.41
C LEU A 93 -2.84 -0.21 -4.05
N LEU A 94 -1.64 -0.60 -3.61
CA LEU A 94 -0.96 -1.79 -4.10
C LEU A 94 -1.76 -3.06 -3.80
N PHE A 95 -2.20 -3.27 -2.56
CA PHE A 95 -3.02 -4.44 -2.20
C PHE A 95 -4.37 -4.43 -2.91
N PHE A 96 -5.02 -3.28 -3.02
CA PHE A 96 -6.24 -3.14 -3.80
C PHE A 96 -6.03 -3.55 -5.27
N ALA A 97 -4.94 -3.09 -5.90
CA ALA A 97 -4.58 -3.46 -7.26
C ALA A 97 -4.28 -4.96 -7.40
N ILE A 98 -3.60 -5.57 -6.43
CA ILE A 98 -3.32 -7.02 -6.41
C ILE A 98 -4.63 -7.81 -6.32
N PHE A 99 -5.52 -7.50 -5.38
CA PHE A 99 -6.77 -8.23 -5.22
C PHE A 99 -7.68 -8.12 -6.44
N THR A 100 -7.82 -6.91 -6.98
CA THR A 100 -8.60 -6.68 -8.20
C THR A 100 -8.00 -7.41 -9.39
N SER A 101 -6.67 -7.38 -9.56
CA SER A 101 -5.95 -8.13 -10.59
C SER A 101 -6.20 -9.64 -10.49
N ILE A 102 -6.12 -10.23 -9.29
CA ILE A 102 -6.38 -11.66 -9.07
C ILE A 102 -7.81 -12.02 -9.49
N TYR A 103 -8.80 -11.23 -9.10
CA TYR A 103 -10.20 -11.50 -9.46
C TYR A 103 -10.48 -11.37 -10.95
N VAL A 104 -9.97 -10.31 -11.58
CA VAL A 104 -10.15 -10.14 -13.02
C VAL A 104 -9.41 -11.24 -13.79
N SER A 105 -8.25 -11.68 -13.30
CA SER A 105 -7.54 -12.86 -13.82
C SER A 105 -8.42 -14.11 -13.77
N MET A 106 -8.94 -14.46 -12.59
CA MET A 106 -9.76 -15.66 -12.41
C MET A 106 -11.02 -15.66 -13.28
N THR A 107 -11.62 -14.49 -13.51
CA THR A 107 -12.83 -14.37 -14.33
C THR A 107 -12.52 -14.41 -15.83
N LYS A 108 -11.46 -13.71 -16.30
CA LYS A 108 -11.10 -13.68 -17.73
C LYS A 108 -10.35 -14.90 -18.22
N LEU A 109 -9.56 -15.57 -17.38
CA LEU A 109 -8.85 -16.82 -17.75
C LEU A 109 -9.84 -17.94 -18.14
N ARG A 110 -11.08 -17.86 -17.65
CA ARG A 110 -12.15 -18.81 -18.02
C ARG A 110 -12.76 -18.55 -19.40
N THR A 111 -12.53 -17.37 -20.00
CA THR A 111 -13.28 -16.92 -21.19
C THR A 111 -12.41 -16.42 -22.34
N THR A 112 -11.10 -16.28 -22.17
CA THR A 112 -10.25 -15.57 -23.14
C THR A 112 -9.30 -16.51 -23.88
N GLU A 113 -9.23 -16.39 -25.20
CA GLU A 113 -8.33 -17.19 -26.06
C GLU A 113 -6.85 -16.77 -25.97
N LYS A 114 -6.55 -15.59 -25.41
CA LYS A 114 -5.18 -15.03 -25.26
C LYS A 114 -4.90 -14.59 -23.81
N PRO A 115 -4.78 -15.55 -22.87
CA PRO A 115 -4.63 -15.25 -21.44
C PRO A 115 -3.31 -14.53 -21.10
N ILE A 116 -2.24 -14.78 -21.86
CA ILE A 116 -0.89 -14.27 -21.57
C ILE A 116 -0.83 -12.74 -21.66
N GLY A 117 -1.33 -12.14 -22.75
CA GLY A 117 -1.27 -10.68 -22.93
C GLY A 117 -2.06 -9.93 -21.84
N PHE A 118 -3.15 -10.52 -21.37
CA PHE A 118 -3.93 -9.97 -20.27
C PHE A 118 -3.15 -10.02 -18.94
N ILE A 119 -2.53 -11.16 -18.61
CA ILE A 119 -1.67 -11.30 -17.43
C ILE A 119 -0.53 -10.27 -17.45
N VAL A 120 0.17 -10.14 -18.58
CA VAL A 120 1.28 -9.17 -18.73
C VAL A 120 0.82 -7.74 -18.44
N SER A 121 -0.34 -7.33 -18.96
CA SER A 121 -0.87 -5.98 -18.72
C SER A 121 -1.15 -5.70 -17.23
N MET A 122 -1.62 -6.70 -16.49
CA MET A 122 -1.85 -6.58 -15.05
C MET A 122 -0.54 -6.52 -14.26
N ILE A 123 0.45 -7.34 -14.62
CA ILE A 123 1.77 -7.29 -14.00
C ILE A 123 2.38 -5.89 -14.18
N ILE A 124 2.33 -5.33 -15.39
CA ILE A 124 2.80 -3.97 -15.66
C ILE A 124 2.08 -2.94 -14.78
N GLY A 125 0.76 -3.07 -14.63
CA GLY A 125 -0.03 -2.19 -13.75
C GLY A 125 0.41 -2.26 -12.29
N ILE A 126 0.62 -3.47 -11.75
CA ILE A 126 1.11 -3.68 -10.37
C ILE A 126 2.53 -3.14 -10.22
N VAL A 127 3.43 -3.44 -11.16
CA VAL A 127 4.82 -2.95 -11.15
C VAL A 127 4.86 -1.42 -11.18
N GLY A 128 3.94 -0.77 -11.91
CA GLY A 128 3.79 0.68 -11.90
C GLY A 128 3.51 1.27 -10.50
N LEU A 129 2.89 0.50 -9.61
CA LEU A 129 2.64 0.90 -8.21
C LEU A 129 3.82 0.59 -7.28
N ILE A 130 4.80 -0.20 -7.71
CA ILE A 130 6.03 -0.45 -6.94
C ILE A 130 6.95 0.78 -6.98
N ILE A 131 6.98 1.51 -8.09
CA ILE A 131 7.79 2.73 -8.22
C ILE A 131 7.46 3.77 -7.13
N PRO A 132 6.21 4.23 -6.95
CA PRO A 132 5.90 5.17 -5.88
C PRO A 132 6.15 4.57 -4.49
N LEU A 133 6.05 3.26 -4.31
CA LEU A 133 6.38 2.61 -3.05
C LEU A 133 7.87 2.78 -2.71
N ILE A 134 8.75 2.43 -3.65
CA ILE A 134 10.21 2.59 -3.48
C ILE A 134 10.57 4.06 -3.24
N MET A 135 9.95 4.99 -3.97
CA MET A 135 10.19 6.42 -3.77
C MET A 135 9.83 6.88 -2.35
N GLN A 136 8.72 6.38 -1.78
CA GLN A 136 8.36 6.73 -0.40
C GLN A 136 9.29 6.10 0.63
N LEU A 137 9.69 4.85 0.43
CA LEU A 137 10.64 4.16 1.30
C LEU A 137 12.00 4.88 1.31
N ASN A 138 12.50 5.27 0.14
CA ASN A 138 13.74 6.04 0.02
C ASN A 138 13.62 7.41 0.71
N ARG A 139 12.51 8.13 0.50
CA ARG A 139 12.26 9.41 1.17
C ARG A 139 12.31 9.28 2.70
N ILE A 140 11.70 8.23 3.25
CA ILE A 140 11.73 7.97 4.69
C ILE A 140 13.16 7.66 5.15
N SER A 141 13.88 6.81 4.42
CA SER A 141 15.28 6.49 4.70
C SER A 141 16.17 7.74 4.71
N ASP A 142 16.02 8.62 3.72
CA ASP A 142 16.77 9.87 3.61
C ASP A 142 16.51 10.79 4.80
N LEU A 143 15.23 10.92 5.22
CA LEU A 143 14.85 11.73 6.39
C LEU A 143 15.43 11.16 7.69
N LEU A 144 15.41 9.84 7.86
CA LEU A 144 16.02 9.17 9.02
C LEU A 144 17.55 9.35 9.03
N GLU A 145 18.20 9.29 7.87
CA GLU A 145 19.64 9.53 7.78
C GLU A 145 19.99 10.98 8.13
N MET A 146 19.18 11.95 7.69
CA MET A 146 19.36 13.36 8.06
C MET A 146 19.28 13.57 9.58
N ILE A 147 18.34 12.88 10.25
CA ILE A 147 18.19 12.95 11.71
C ILE A 147 19.41 12.33 12.42
N ASN A 148 19.89 11.17 11.97
CA ASN A 148 21.00 10.45 12.60
C ASN A 148 22.38 11.10 12.42
N ARG A 149 22.52 12.08 11.53
CA ARG A 149 23.79 12.81 11.32
C ARG A 149 24.08 13.87 12.39
N TRP A 150 23.15 14.09 13.31
CA TRP A 150 23.23 15.05 14.41
C TRP A 150 23.23 14.33 15.77
#